data_AF-A0A3A4P0K8-F1
#
_entry.id   AF-A0A3A4P0K8-F1
#
_cell.length_a   1.000
_cell.length_b   1.000
_cell.length_c   1.000
_cell.angle_alpha   90.00
_cell.angle_beta   90.00
_cell.angle_gamma   90.00
#
_symmetry.space_group_name_H-M   'P 1'
#
loop_
_entity.id
_entity.type
_entity.pdbx_description
1 polymer ?
#
loop_
_entity_poly.entity_id
_entity_poly.type
_entity_poly.pdbx_seq_one_letter_code
_entity_poly.pdbx_strand_id
1 'polypeptide(L)'
;MKMRTLCDADGTSALPHFHITISEMEQHSEKIGGMMRFNHRFIGLKIGMALEQFTVRCPKSGRIIGIRRDFHLNRFLFPLIGLLAVVWFLVRVIPKPSRAVYPCQRLAVGIGGGFLAYAAMGLASFSLCRHIRRNLTTSMIVVCLAFGGIAIVVTDSLNAASTTVVLTPSEGVNQPMGKARGIHPGRVVWAQDFDATSWDEKNGLWWDDDNTDQKVVNAMLSQSLQKLTGKSSDQDAWEALFRNHNQTNGKGDRGYRPNETITIKLNCNTDGEPGKRGEKKGHASTQVVYALVTQLIEHAGVPGANITLTDPSRHVGEPIYDKIRSNPKTDYQQIVFAGKAAQDKPQYIYAEPDKDCPIHFDLPDGTKQTYYFPKVFSQADYMINAGQLRPHSIFGVTMIGKNHFGSVFDGNGYQPSILHAFAVRGTDSPNQHGDSHCHPSLLGHQVTNGKTFLYLLDGLYTSHTQTGDILRWSTMNDDWFSSLLLSQDPIAIDSVGYDFICSEPNMVQNNPCFNGHVDSFLHEAALADHPPSGVIYDPEQDGVKMTSLGVHEHWNHPSKRQYSRNLGTGDGIELVAVTAVATE
;
A
#
# COMPACT_ATOMS: atom_id res chain seq x y z
N MET A 1 -5.48 48.95 -44.52
CA MET A 1 -4.82 47.77 -45.11
C MET A 1 -3.97 47.12 -44.01
N LYS A 2 -4.08 45.81 -43.83
CA LYS A 2 -3.76 45.08 -42.58
C LYS A 2 -2.41 45.45 -41.92
N MET A 3 -2.53 45.65 -40.61
CA MET A 3 -1.55 46.02 -39.60
C MET A 3 -0.74 44.83 -39.05
N ARG A 4 0.50 45.15 -38.62
CA ARG A 4 1.20 44.75 -37.36
C ARG A 4 1.53 43.25 -37.15
N THR A 5 2.64 42.85 -36.53
CA THR A 5 3.56 43.56 -35.59
C THR A 5 4.92 42.85 -35.54
N LEU A 6 5.98 43.65 -35.43
CA LEU A 6 7.28 43.32 -34.81
C LEU A 6 7.12 43.17 -33.28
N CYS A 7 8.00 42.40 -32.64
CA CYS A 7 8.82 42.87 -31.51
C CYS A 7 9.92 41.85 -31.12
N ASP A 8 11.16 42.30 -31.29
CA ASP A 8 12.36 42.08 -30.46
C ASP A 8 12.08 42.38 -28.96
N ALA A 9 12.88 42.15 -27.92
CA ALA A 9 14.18 41.54 -27.64
C ALA A 9 14.32 41.43 -26.09
N ASP A 10 15.37 40.71 -25.66
CA ASP A 10 16.17 40.84 -24.43
C ASP A 10 15.63 40.49 -23.04
N GLY A 11 16.50 39.81 -22.26
CA GLY A 11 16.60 40.06 -20.82
C GLY A 11 16.77 38.88 -19.86
N THR A 12 17.94 38.23 -19.87
CA THR A 12 18.70 37.72 -18.69
C THR A 12 17.99 36.93 -17.56
N SER A 13 18.44 35.68 -17.32
CA SER A 13 19.11 35.30 -16.06
C SER A 13 19.67 33.87 -16.15
N ALA A 14 20.83 33.71 -15.53
CA ALA A 14 21.75 32.60 -15.70
C ALA A 14 21.31 31.31 -15.01
N LEU A 15 21.46 30.18 -15.70
CA LEU A 15 21.53 28.83 -15.12
C LEU A 15 22.79 28.15 -15.66
N PRO A 16 23.58 27.44 -14.81
CA PRO A 16 24.88 26.92 -15.22
C PRO A 16 24.71 25.69 -16.12
N HIS A 17 25.21 25.79 -17.34
CA HIS A 17 25.51 24.63 -18.18
C HIS A 17 26.72 23.90 -17.60
N PHE A 18 26.48 22.78 -16.91
CA PHE A 18 27.55 21.85 -16.53
C PHE A 18 28.02 21.05 -17.76
N HIS A 19 29.11 21.52 -18.36
CA HIS A 19 29.96 20.71 -19.22
C HIS A 19 30.95 19.94 -18.35
N ILE A 20 30.64 18.70 -18.00
CA ILE A 20 31.65 17.80 -17.42
C ILE A 20 32.53 17.32 -18.57
N THR A 21 33.78 17.77 -18.58
CA THR A 21 34.80 17.26 -19.50
C THR A 21 35.35 15.94 -18.96
N ILE A 22 35.61 15.00 -19.87
CA ILE A 22 36.09 13.63 -19.56
C ILE A 22 37.43 13.64 -18.78
N SER A 23 38.13 14.77 -18.69
CA SER A 23 39.35 14.93 -17.90
C SER A 23 39.12 15.06 -16.38
N GLU A 24 37.93 15.41 -15.90
CA GLU A 24 37.68 15.61 -14.45
C GLU A 24 37.14 14.35 -13.74
N MET A 25 36.73 13.32 -14.49
CA MET A 25 36.36 12.02 -13.90
C MET A 25 37.55 11.10 -13.61
N GLU A 26 38.75 11.41 -14.13
CA GLU A 26 39.96 10.58 -13.93
C GLU A 26 40.68 10.86 -12.61
N GLN A 27 40.27 11.86 -11.81
CA GLN A 27 40.99 12.27 -10.60
C GLN A 27 40.46 11.68 -9.28
N HIS A 28 39.48 10.76 -9.31
CA HIS A 28 38.95 10.08 -8.12
C HIS A 28 39.07 8.55 -8.12
N SER A 29 39.83 7.97 -9.05
CA SER A 29 40.09 6.52 -9.14
C SER A 29 41.49 6.09 -8.66
N GLU A 30 42.37 7.01 -8.25
CA GLU A 30 43.67 6.64 -7.66
C GLU A 30 43.60 6.56 -6.14
N LYS A 31 42.92 5.52 -5.64
CA LYS A 31 43.27 4.91 -4.35
C LYS A 31 42.86 3.45 -4.36
N ILE A 32 43.88 2.60 -4.17
CA ILE A 32 43.87 1.15 -3.94
C ILE A 32 44.06 0.28 -5.21
N GLY A 33 45.33 -0.14 -5.37
CA GLY A 33 45.67 -1.56 -5.62
C GLY A 33 45.66 -2.02 -7.07
N GLY A 34 46.83 -2.02 -7.70
CA GLY A 34 47.02 -2.35 -9.11
C GLY A 34 46.97 -3.84 -9.46
N MET A 35 46.51 -4.12 -10.68
CA MET A 35 47.22 -4.97 -11.67
C MET A 35 46.52 -4.83 -13.03
N MET A 36 47.32 -4.79 -14.11
CA MET A 36 46.94 -4.70 -15.54
C MET A 36 46.45 -3.34 -16.07
N ARG A 37 47.39 -2.59 -16.66
CA ARG A 37 47.10 -1.53 -17.65
C ARG A 37 46.51 -2.17 -18.92
N PHE A 38 45.21 -1.99 -19.17
CA PHE A 38 44.60 -2.21 -20.49
C PHE A 38 44.28 -0.85 -21.16
N ASN A 39 44.57 -0.77 -22.46
CA ASN A 39 44.69 0.46 -23.22
C ASN A 39 43.30 1.01 -23.64
N HIS A 40 42.70 1.91 -22.85
CA HIS A 40 41.31 2.39 -23.04
C HIS A 40 41.06 3.20 -24.34
N ARG A 41 42.07 3.85 -24.93
CA ARG A 41 41.90 4.64 -26.16
C ARG A 41 41.59 3.83 -27.42
N PHE A 42 42.01 2.55 -27.47
CA PHE A 42 41.75 1.67 -28.63
C PHE A 42 40.34 1.05 -28.62
N ILE A 43 39.71 0.98 -27.43
CA ILE A 43 38.39 0.40 -27.23
C ILE A 43 37.29 1.43 -27.56
N GLY A 44 37.49 2.71 -27.18
CA GLY A 44 36.56 3.79 -27.50
C GLY A 44 36.37 4.04 -29.00
N LEU A 45 37.46 4.00 -29.79
CA LEU A 45 37.39 4.18 -31.24
C LEU A 45 36.70 3.01 -31.96
N LYS A 46 36.88 1.77 -31.45
CA LYS A 46 36.26 0.57 -32.03
C LYS A 46 34.78 0.41 -31.67
N ILE A 47 34.36 0.87 -30.49
CA ILE A 47 32.94 0.86 -30.08
C ILE A 47 32.15 1.93 -30.85
N GLY A 48 32.73 3.11 -31.09
CA GLY A 48 32.13 4.16 -31.92
C GLY A 48 31.91 3.74 -33.38
N MET A 49 32.92 3.10 -34.00
CA MET A 49 32.80 2.55 -35.35
C MET A 49 31.82 1.37 -35.44
N ALA A 50 31.65 0.59 -34.37
CA ALA A 50 30.70 -0.51 -34.34
C ALA A 50 29.24 0.01 -34.29
N LEU A 51 28.94 1.01 -33.45
CA LEU A 51 27.59 1.59 -33.30
C LEU A 51 27.05 2.27 -34.58
N GLU A 52 27.92 2.81 -35.43
CA GLU A 52 27.52 3.34 -36.74
C GLU A 52 27.05 2.25 -37.72
N GLN A 53 27.53 1.01 -37.57
CA GLN A 53 27.16 -0.10 -38.46
C GLN A 53 25.78 -0.69 -38.12
N PHE A 54 25.27 -0.48 -36.90
CA PHE A 54 24.03 -1.09 -36.42
C PHE A 54 22.79 -0.19 -36.57
N THR A 55 22.95 1.10 -36.79
CA THR A 55 21.84 2.08 -36.75
C THR A 55 21.49 2.63 -38.13
N VAL A 56 20.20 2.74 -38.42
CA VAL A 56 19.67 3.49 -39.57
C VAL A 56 19.43 4.91 -39.09
N ARG A 57 20.07 5.89 -39.72
CA ARG A 57 19.92 7.31 -39.39
C ARG A 57 19.14 8.03 -40.47
N CYS A 58 18.30 8.97 -40.05
CA CYS A 58 17.57 9.84 -40.97
C CYS A 58 18.57 10.74 -41.72
N PRO A 59 18.59 10.73 -43.06
CA PRO A 59 19.58 11.49 -43.84
C PRO A 59 19.43 13.02 -43.71
N LYS A 60 18.27 13.54 -43.26
CA LYS A 60 18.06 14.98 -43.02
C LYS A 60 18.41 15.45 -41.61
N SER A 61 18.26 14.60 -40.59
CA SER A 61 18.37 15.02 -39.18
C SER A 61 19.42 14.28 -38.36
N GLY A 62 20.07 13.24 -38.91
CA GLY A 62 21.11 12.45 -38.24
C GLY A 62 20.62 11.58 -37.07
N ARG A 63 19.33 11.67 -36.70
CA ARG A 63 18.72 10.88 -35.61
C ARG A 63 18.55 9.41 -36.01
N ILE A 64 18.74 8.52 -35.05
CA ILE A 64 18.56 7.06 -35.21
C ILE A 64 17.06 6.77 -35.35
N ILE A 65 16.66 6.19 -36.47
CA ILE A 65 15.27 5.88 -36.83
C ILE A 65 14.98 4.38 -36.89
N GLY A 66 16.01 3.54 -36.69
CA GLY A 66 15.87 2.08 -36.65
C GLY A 66 17.20 1.36 -36.54
N ILE A 67 17.16 0.04 -36.45
CA ILE A 67 18.35 -0.85 -36.43
C ILE A 67 18.40 -1.58 -37.77
N ARG A 68 19.56 -1.65 -38.43
CA ARG A 68 19.74 -2.38 -39.70
C ARG A 68 19.54 -3.88 -39.44
N ARG A 69 18.55 -4.50 -40.08
CA ARG A 69 18.20 -5.94 -39.92
C ARG A 69 19.07 -6.90 -40.76
N ASP A 70 19.93 -6.37 -41.62
CA ASP A 70 20.67 -7.17 -42.60
C ASP A 70 22.14 -7.33 -42.18
N PHE A 71 22.41 -8.18 -41.19
CA PHE A 71 23.78 -8.59 -40.88
C PHE A 71 23.85 -10.03 -40.35
N HIS A 72 24.70 -10.84 -40.99
CA HIS A 72 25.00 -12.23 -40.59
C HIS A 72 25.58 -12.38 -39.16
N LEU A 73 25.91 -11.26 -38.50
CA LEU A 73 26.47 -11.22 -37.14
C LEU A 73 25.45 -11.55 -36.03
N ASN A 74 24.14 -11.38 -36.28
CA ASN A 74 23.09 -11.75 -35.31
C ASN A 74 23.08 -13.24 -34.96
N ARG A 75 23.57 -14.11 -35.87
CA ARG A 75 23.73 -15.55 -35.61
C ARG A 75 24.83 -15.87 -34.58
N PHE A 76 25.79 -14.97 -34.38
CA PHE A 76 26.89 -15.15 -33.43
C PHE A 76 26.70 -14.34 -32.14
N LEU A 77 26.05 -13.18 -32.22
CA LEU A 77 25.77 -12.33 -31.06
C LEU A 77 24.84 -13.00 -30.04
N PHE A 78 23.78 -13.67 -30.50
CA PHE A 78 22.84 -14.36 -29.61
C PHE A 78 23.51 -15.47 -28.77
N PRO A 79 24.25 -16.44 -29.34
CA PRO A 79 24.92 -17.47 -28.54
C PRO A 79 26.04 -16.92 -27.66
N LEU A 80 26.74 -15.87 -28.09
CA LEU A 80 27.78 -15.22 -27.28
C LEU A 80 27.17 -14.52 -26.05
N ILE A 81 26.11 -13.73 -26.23
CA ILE A 81 25.42 -13.03 -25.13
C ILE A 81 24.78 -14.04 -24.17
N GLY A 82 24.16 -15.09 -24.71
CA GLY A 82 23.60 -16.19 -23.94
C GLY A 82 24.62 -16.92 -23.07
N LEU A 83 25.78 -17.28 -23.65
CA LEU A 83 26.87 -17.92 -22.92
C LEU A 83 27.43 -17.00 -21.82
N LEU A 84 27.65 -15.72 -22.14
CA LEU A 84 28.12 -14.74 -21.16
C LEU A 84 27.12 -14.55 -20.01
N ALA A 85 25.82 -14.60 -20.29
CA ALA A 85 24.77 -14.55 -19.26
C ALA A 85 24.80 -15.76 -18.33
N VAL A 86 24.96 -16.98 -18.87
CA VAL A 86 25.13 -18.22 -18.07
C VAL A 86 26.39 -18.15 -17.22
N VAL A 87 27.53 -17.77 -17.80
CA VAL A 87 28.80 -17.66 -17.07
C VAL A 87 28.71 -16.62 -15.96
N TRP A 88 28.14 -15.45 -16.25
CA TRP A 88 27.97 -14.39 -15.26
C TRP A 88 27.06 -14.82 -14.11
N PHE A 89 25.97 -15.55 -14.41
CA PHE A 89 25.09 -16.14 -13.40
C PHE A 89 25.84 -17.14 -12.52
N LEU A 90 26.53 -18.12 -13.12
CA LEU A 90 27.26 -19.15 -12.38
C LEU A 90 28.35 -18.54 -11.49
N VAL A 91 29.13 -17.59 -12.01
CA VAL A 91 30.22 -16.93 -11.27
C VAL A 91 29.69 -16.12 -10.09
N ARG A 92 28.51 -15.51 -10.19
CA ARG A 92 27.95 -14.68 -9.12
C ARG A 92 27.16 -15.48 -8.10
N VAL A 93 26.44 -16.50 -8.55
CA VAL A 93 25.47 -17.25 -7.74
C VAL A 93 26.07 -18.46 -7.04
N ILE A 94 27.00 -19.22 -7.66
CA ILE A 94 27.62 -20.38 -6.99
C ILE A 94 28.31 -19.97 -5.68
N PRO A 95 29.09 -18.86 -5.61
CA PRO A 95 29.73 -18.46 -4.35
C PRO A 95 28.76 -17.90 -3.31
N LYS A 96 27.58 -17.41 -3.71
CA LYS A 96 26.55 -16.88 -2.81
C LYS A 96 25.15 -17.06 -3.43
N PRO A 97 24.47 -18.19 -3.14
CA PRO A 97 23.22 -18.58 -3.82
C PRO A 97 22.09 -17.55 -3.72
N SER A 98 22.04 -16.75 -2.66
CA SER A 98 21.03 -15.69 -2.50
C SER A 98 21.08 -14.59 -3.57
N ARG A 99 22.18 -14.47 -4.32
CA ARG A 99 22.30 -13.52 -5.43
C ARG A 99 21.44 -13.88 -6.65
N ALA A 100 20.94 -15.12 -6.73
CA ALA A 100 20.03 -15.54 -7.81
C ALA A 100 18.75 -14.67 -7.87
N VAL A 101 18.39 -14.03 -6.76
CA VAL A 101 17.18 -13.21 -6.62
C VAL A 101 17.36 -11.80 -7.18
N TYR A 102 18.60 -11.34 -7.40
CA TYR A 102 18.86 -9.98 -7.90
C TYR A 102 18.27 -9.78 -9.32
N PRO A 103 17.69 -8.60 -9.63
CA PRO A 103 17.03 -8.35 -10.93
C PRO A 103 17.93 -8.63 -12.13
N CYS A 104 19.21 -8.28 -12.03
CA CYS A 104 20.19 -8.48 -13.08
C CYS A 104 20.57 -9.96 -13.26
N GLN A 105 20.50 -10.76 -12.20
CA GLN A 105 20.70 -12.20 -12.23
C GLN A 105 19.48 -12.92 -12.77
N ARG A 106 18.25 -12.48 -12.44
CA ARG A 106 17.01 -13.00 -13.06
C ARG A 106 16.98 -12.77 -14.57
N LEU A 107 17.41 -11.59 -15.03
CA LEU A 107 17.57 -11.30 -16.46
C LEU A 107 18.63 -12.21 -17.11
N ALA A 108 19.76 -12.41 -16.45
CA ALA A 108 20.82 -13.31 -16.92
C ALA A 108 20.35 -14.76 -17.03
N VAL A 109 19.52 -15.23 -16.08
CA VAL A 109 18.88 -16.56 -16.14
C VAL A 109 17.93 -16.67 -17.32
N GLY A 110 17.07 -15.67 -17.56
CA GLY A 110 16.15 -15.69 -18.69
C GLY A 110 16.88 -15.75 -20.04
N ILE A 111 17.90 -14.89 -20.22
CA ILE A 111 18.72 -14.85 -21.44
C ILE A 111 19.56 -16.14 -21.59
N GLY A 112 20.17 -16.59 -20.50
CA GLY A 112 20.98 -17.81 -20.48
C GLY A 112 20.16 -19.08 -20.74
N GLY A 113 18.95 -19.16 -20.18
CA GLY A 113 18.00 -20.25 -20.41
C GLY A 113 17.57 -20.35 -21.86
N GLY A 114 17.25 -19.21 -22.50
CA GLY A 114 16.95 -19.15 -23.93
C GLY A 114 18.10 -19.64 -24.81
N PHE A 115 19.35 -19.33 -24.42
CA PHE A 115 20.53 -19.84 -25.12
C PHE A 115 20.74 -21.35 -24.93
N LEU A 116 20.56 -21.88 -23.72
CA LEU A 116 20.66 -23.32 -23.48
C LEU A 116 19.62 -24.11 -24.30
N ALA A 117 18.39 -23.58 -24.38
CA ALA A 117 17.36 -24.15 -25.25
C ALA A 117 17.76 -24.10 -26.74
N TYR A 118 18.26 -22.96 -27.21
CA TYR A 118 18.78 -22.81 -28.57
C TYR A 118 19.92 -23.79 -28.89
N ALA A 119 20.88 -23.95 -27.98
CA ALA A 119 22.00 -24.88 -28.12
C ALA A 119 21.53 -26.34 -28.13
N ALA A 120 20.59 -26.70 -27.26
CA ALA A 120 19.97 -28.03 -27.23
C ALA A 120 19.23 -28.34 -28.54
N MET A 121 18.45 -27.38 -29.06
CA MET A 121 17.77 -27.52 -30.36
C MET A 121 18.75 -27.63 -31.53
N GLY A 122 19.86 -26.90 -31.51
CA GLY A 122 20.92 -27.00 -32.52
C GLY A 122 21.61 -28.37 -32.51
N LEU A 123 21.94 -28.89 -31.32
CA LEU A 123 22.51 -30.22 -31.15
C LEU A 123 21.53 -31.33 -31.54
N ALA A 124 20.24 -31.17 -31.21
CA ALA A 124 19.17 -32.07 -31.63
C ALA A 124 18.96 -32.06 -33.15
N SER A 125 19.08 -30.90 -33.80
CA SER A 125 19.00 -30.78 -35.26
C SER A 125 20.20 -31.43 -35.96
N PHE A 126 21.39 -31.34 -35.35
CA PHE A 126 22.60 -32.00 -35.85
C PHE A 126 22.55 -33.53 -35.67
N SER A 127 22.07 -34.01 -34.52
CA SER A 127 21.85 -35.44 -34.28
C SER A 127 20.75 -36.00 -35.19
N LEU A 128 19.65 -35.25 -35.40
CA LEU A 128 18.58 -35.57 -36.35
C LEU A 128 19.10 -35.65 -37.80
N CYS A 129 19.93 -34.70 -38.26
CA CYS A 129 20.56 -34.77 -39.59
C CYS A 129 21.52 -35.95 -39.75
N ARG A 130 22.24 -36.32 -38.68
CA ARG A 130 23.15 -37.49 -38.69
C ARG A 130 22.38 -38.81 -38.61
N HIS A 131 21.20 -38.81 -38.01
CA HIS A 131 20.35 -39.98 -37.78
C HIS A 131 19.34 -40.24 -38.92
N ILE A 132 18.85 -39.21 -39.62
CA ILE A 132 18.09 -39.33 -40.88
C ILE A 132 18.92 -40.06 -41.96
N ARG A 133 20.25 -40.03 -41.85
CA ARG A 133 21.17 -40.78 -42.71
C ARG A 133 21.34 -42.26 -42.34
N ARG A 134 20.86 -42.72 -41.18
CA ARG A 134 21.04 -44.10 -40.68
C ARG A 134 19.83 -44.55 -39.83
N ASN A 135 18.87 -45.17 -40.52
CA ASN A 135 17.79 -46.03 -40.02
C ASN A 135 16.63 -45.36 -39.25
N LEU A 136 15.46 -45.41 -39.88
CA LEU A 136 14.15 -45.21 -39.27
C LEU A 136 13.70 -46.50 -38.60
N THR A 137 13.57 -46.48 -37.28
CA THR A 137 12.34 -46.82 -36.53
C THR A 137 12.66 -46.89 -35.03
N THR A 138 11.66 -46.54 -34.22
CA THR A 138 11.61 -46.66 -32.74
C THR A 138 12.17 -45.51 -31.88
N SER A 139 13.14 -44.69 -32.32
CA SER A 139 13.71 -43.63 -31.45
C SER A 139 12.97 -42.27 -31.47
N MET A 140 12.02 -42.07 -32.37
CA MET A 140 11.31 -40.78 -32.52
C MET A 140 10.30 -40.50 -31.40
N ILE A 141 9.74 -41.54 -30.78
CA ILE A 141 8.70 -41.40 -29.73
C ILE A 141 9.32 -40.92 -28.41
N VAL A 142 10.50 -41.43 -28.06
CA VAL A 142 11.20 -41.07 -26.81
C VAL A 142 11.67 -39.62 -26.82
N VAL A 143 12.13 -39.13 -27.98
CA VAL A 143 12.56 -37.74 -28.15
C VAL A 143 11.36 -36.79 -28.11
N CYS A 144 10.26 -37.09 -28.81
CA CYS A 144 9.04 -36.28 -28.75
C CYS A 144 8.41 -36.25 -27.34
N LEU A 145 8.47 -37.35 -26.59
CA LEU A 145 7.98 -37.41 -25.20
C LEU A 145 8.88 -36.63 -24.23
N ALA A 146 10.20 -36.67 -24.39
CA ALA A 146 11.13 -35.88 -23.58
C ALA A 146 11.00 -34.36 -23.84
N PHE A 147 10.79 -33.96 -25.10
CA PHE A 147 10.60 -32.56 -25.47
C PHE A 147 9.20 -32.03 -25.15
N GLY A 148 8.15 -32.86 -25.26
CA GLY A 148 6.81 -32.52 -24.79
C GLY A 148 6.78 -32.29 -23.28
N GLY A 149 7.48 -33.13 -22.50
CA GLY A 149 7.62 -32.96 -21.06
C GLY A 149 8.35 -31.68 -20.66
N ILE A 150 9.44 -31.31 -21.34
CA ILE A 150 10.19 -30.08 -21.06
C ILE A 150 9.40 -28.83 -21.48
N ALA A 151 8.68 -28.87 -22.60
CA ALA A 151 7.81 -27.77 -23.02
C ALA A 151 6.65 -27.57 -22.05
N ILE A 152 6.05 -28.65 -21.52
CA ILE A 152 5.02 -28.57 -20.48
C ILE A 152 5.60 -28.01 -19.19
N VAL A 153 6.75 -28.47 -18.71
CA VAL A 153 7.39 -27.95 -17.48
C VAL A 153 7.80 -26.48 -17.62
N VAL A 154 8.30 -26.05 -18.78
CA VAL A 154 8.65 -24.65 -19.03
C VAL A 154 7.39 -23.79 -19.18
N THR A 155 6.33 -24.32 -19.78
CA THR A 155 5.04 -23.62 -19.89
C THR A 155 4.36 -23.52 -18.53
N ASP A 156 4.38 -24.55 -17.68
CA ASP A 156 3.91 -24.53 -16.29
C ASP A 156 4.79 -23.64 -15.40
N SER A 157 6.10 -23.55 -15.63
CA SER A 157 6.98 -22.66 -14.86
C SER A 157 6.86 -21.20 -15.28
N LEU A 158 6.47 -20.93 -16.53
CA LEU A 158 6.16 -19.58 -17.03
C LEU A 158 4.69 -19.18 -16.76
N ASN A 159 3.79 -20.17 -16.66
CA ASN A 159 2.39 -20.02 -16.26
C ASN A 159 2.14 -20.32 -14.78
N ALA A 160 3.19 -20.55 -13.99
CA ALA A 160 3.20 -20.33 -12.55
C ALA A 160 3.10 -18.82 -12.26
N ALA A 161 2.20 -18.15 -12.95
CA ALA A 161 1.46 -17.06 -12.39
C ALA A 161 0.80 -17.65 -11.15
N SER A 162 1.19 -17.14 -9.98
CA SER A 162 0.40 -17.27 -8.77
C SER A 162 -1.07 -17.17 -9.17
N THR A 163 -1.87 -18.18 -8.84
CA THR A 163 -3.31 -18.13 -9.00
C THR A 163 -3.84 -17.08 -8.03
N THR A 164 -3.65 -15.80 -8.38
CA THR A 164 -4.37 -14.69 -7.78
C THR A 164 -5.83 -14.97 -8.01
N VAL A 165 -6.55 -15.20 -6.93
CA VAL A 165 -8.01 -15.18 -6.93
C VAL A 165 -8.39 -13.75 -7.27
N VAL A 166 -8.53 -13.44 -8.55
CA VAL A 166 -9.07 -12.15 -8.98
C VAL A 166 -10.57 -12.22 -8.73
N LEU A 167 -10.99 -11.81 -7.53
CA LEU A 167 -12.39 -11.50 -7.27
C LEU A 167 -12.80 -10.44 -8.29
N THR A 168 -13.75 -10.79 -9.15
CA THR A 168 -14.24 -9.86 -10.18
C THR A 168 -15.37 -9.06 -9.54
N PRO A 169 -15.25 -7.73 -9.42
CA PRO A 169 -16.32 -6.90 -8.88
C PRO A 169 -17.59 -7.03 -9.69
N SER A 170 -18.74 -6.96 -9.03
CA SER A 170 -20.05 -7.21 -9.66
C SER A 170 -20.45 -6.12 -10.66
N GLU A 171 -20.05 -4.90 -10.36
CA GLU A 171 -20.20 -3.67 -11.13
C GLU A 171 -19.08 -3.49 -12.16
N GLY A 172 -18.02 -4.28 -12.05
CA GLY A 172 -16.83 -4.19 -12.90
C GLY A 172 -15.82 -3.14 -12.42
N VAL A 173 -14.74 -3.00 -13.19
CA VAL A 173 -13.65 -2.06 -12.86
C VAL A 173 -13.98 -0.65 -13.29
N ASN A 174 -13.45 0.33 -12.55
CA ASN A 174 -13.58 1.75 -12.86
C ASN A 174 -15.02 2.27 -13.02
N GLN A 175 -15.95 1.73 -12.23
CA GLN A 175 -17.34 2.20 -12.14
C GLN A 175 -17.55 2.94 -10.81
N PRO A 176 -17.21 4.23 -10.71
CA PRO A 176 -17.33 4.97 -9.46
C PRO A 176 -18.78 5.16 -9.02
N MET A 177 -19.01 4.95 -7.72
CA MET A 177 -20.27 5.23 -7.04
C MET A 177 -20.06 6.03 -5.76
N GLY A 178 -21.06 6.83 -5.40
CA GLY A 178 -20.96 7.78 -4.29
C GLY A 178 -20.24 9.07 -4.66
N LYS A 179 -19.82 9.83 -3.64
CA LYS A 179 -19.26 11.17 -3.80
C LYS A 179 -17.92 11.30 -3.10
N ALA A 180 -16.89 11.51 -3.90
CA ALA A 180 -15.50 11.65 -3.46
C ALA A 180 -15.31 12.84 -2.50
N ARG A 181 -14.50 12.65 -1.44
CA ARG A 181 -14.25 13.64 -0.37
C ARG A 181 -12.77 14.01 -0.22
N GLY A 182 -12.49 15.14 0.44
CA GLY A 182 -11.13 15.64 0.76
C GLY A 182 -10.70 16.88 -0.03
N ILE A 183 -9.51 17.41 0.29
CA ILE A 183 -8.86 18.52 -0.43
C ILE A 183 -8.68 18.17 -1.90
N HIS A 184 -8.26 16.92 -2.16
CA HIS A 184 -8.25 16.29 -3.48
C HIS A 184 -9.27 15.15 -3.43
N PRO A 185 -10.48 15.33 -3.99
CA PRO A 185 -11.58 14.40 -3.81
C PRO A 185 -11.23 12.96 -4.19
N GLY A 186 -11.42 12.02 -3.26
CA GLY A 186 -11.20 10.58 -3.49
C GLY A 186 -9.73 10.17 -3.58
N ARG A 187 -8.81 11.07 -3.20
CA ARG A 187 -7.38 10.76 -3.19
C ARG A 187 -7.03 9.80 -2.06
N VAL A 188 -6.37 8.72 -2.44
CA VAL A 188 -5.69 7.81 -1.52
C VAL A 188 -4.21 7.85 -1.85
N VAL A 189 -3.38 8.15 -0.86
CA VAL A 189 -1.93 8.10 -1.00
C VAL A 189 -1.43 6.77 -0.48
N TRP A 190 -0.57 6.10 -1.24
CA TRP A 190 0.09 4.86 -0.86
C TRP A 190 1.59 5.06 -0.83
N ALA A 191 2.20 4.94 0.34
CA ALA A 191 3.65 4.89 0.50
C ALA A 191 4.08 3.45 0.79
N GLN A 192 5.06 2.95 0.03
CA GLN A 192 5.70 1.67 0.27
C GLN A 192 7.21 1.87 0.33
N ASP A 193 7.83 1.38 1.40
CA ASP A 193 9.27 1.36 1.55
C ASP A 193 9.69 0.08 2.29
N PHE A 194 10.34 -0.84 1.58
CA PHE A 194 10.76 -2.13 2.15
C PHE A 194 11.86 -1.97 3.21
N ASP A 195 12.56 -0.84 3.26
CA ASP A 195 13.53 -0.57 4.32
C ASP A 195 12.82 -0.25 5.66
N ALA A 196 11.49 -0.05 5.66
CA ALA A 196 10.71 0.18 6.88
C ALA A 196 10.59 -1.06 7.77
N THR A 197 10.68 -2.27 7.20
CA THR A 197 10.44 -3.53 7.92
C THR A 197 11.49 -4.57 7.58
N SER A 198 12.12 -5.16 8.59
CA SER A 198 13.23 -6.10 8.40
C SER A 198 13.12 -7.37 9.25
N TRP A 199 12.01 -7.57 9.96
CA TRP A 199 11.89 -8.70 10.89
C TRP A 199 12.06 -10.05 10.19
N ASP A 200 13.01 -10.85 10.69
CA ASP A 200 13.36 -12.17 10.18
C ASP A 200 12.65 -13.33 10.90
N GLU A 201 11.72 -12.98 11.81
CA GLU A 201 10.97 -13.89 12.68
C GLU A 201 11.83 -14.67 13.68
N LYS A 202 13.09 -14.24 13.91
CA LYS A 202 14.04 -14.92 14.81
C LYS A 202 14.65 -13.98 15.84
N ASN A 203 15.04 -12.78 15.41
CA ASN A 203 15.75 -11.83 16.24
C ASN A 203 14.80 -10.71 16.69
N GLY A 204 14.54 -10.64 18.00
CA GLY A 204 13.61 -9.68 18.57
C GLY A 204 12.18 -9.88 18.06
N LEU A 205 11.38 -8.82 18.23
CA LEU A 205 9.96 -8.77 17.87
C LEU A 205 9.77 -7.80 16.71
N TRP A 206 8.73 -7.99 15.91
CA TRP A 206 8.49 -7.17 14.71
C TRP A 206 8.34 -5.67 15.01
N TRP A 207 7.92 -5.32 16.22
CA TRP A 207 7.75 -3.93 16.66
C TRP A 207 9.00 -3.32 17.31
N ASP A 208 10.09 -4.08 17.45
CA ASP A 208 11.35 -3.54 17.96
C ASP A 208 11.98 -2.60 16.92
N ASP A 209 12.72 -1.58 17.37
CA ASP A 209 13.36 -0.60 16.48
C ASP A 209 14.44 -1.21 15.57
N ASP A 210 15.01 -2.36 15.96
CA ASP A 210 15.94 -3.12 15.11
C ASP A 210 15.23 -3.79 13.92
N ASN A 211 13.91 -3.97 14.01
CA ASN A 211 13.09 -4.69 13.03
C ASN A 211 12.11 -3.79 12.27
N THR A 212 11.87 -2.56 12.76
CA THR A 212 11.05 -1.55 12.09
C THR A 212 11.72 -0.19 12.17
N ASP A 213 12.19 0.32 11.03
CA ASP A 213 12.99 1.54 10.98
C ASP A 213 12.13 2.80 11.17
N GLN A 214 12.30 3.47 12.32
CA GLN A 214 11.54 4.66 12.66
C GLN A 214 11.77 5.83 11.68
N LYS A 215 12.98 5.99 11.13
CA LYS A 215 13.28 7.11 10.22
C LYS A 215 12.59 6.91 8.88
N VAL A 216 12.60 5.68 8.36
CA VAL A 216 11.89 5.34 7.13
C VAL A 216 10.38 5.54 7.33
N VAL A 217 9.81 5.05 8.44
CA VAL A 217 8.38 5.25 8.76
C VAL A 217 8.02 6.74 8.90
N ASN A 218 8.88 7.56 9.51
CA ASN A 218 8.69 9.02 9.58
C ASN A 218 8.64 9.64 8.17
N ALA A 219 9.56 9.24 7.28
CA ALA A 219 9.62 9.73 5.91
C ALA A 219 8.39 9.29 5.09
N MET A 220 7.95 8.04 5.22
CA MET A 220 6.73 7.54 4.58
C MET A 220 5.51 8.36 4.98
N LEU A 221 5.34 8.65 6.28
CA LEU A 221 4.20 9.44 6.77
C LEU A 221 4.26 10.90 6.32
N SER A 222 5.43 11.55 6.43
CA SER A 222 5.66 12.93 5.99
C SER A 222 5.35 13.09 4.50
N GLN A 223 5.94 12.25 3.65
CA GLN A 223 5.71 12.29 2.21
C GLN A 223 4.24 12.01 1.86
N SER A 224 3.58 11.10 2.61
CA SER A 224 2.17 10.80 2.39
C SER A 224 1.27 12.00 2.70
N LEU A 225 1.51 12.71 3.81
CA LEU A 225 0.76 13.92 4.18
C LEU A 225 0.92 15.03 3.14
N GLN A 226 2.17 15.26 2.68
CA GLN A 226 2.48 16.24 1.64
C GLN A 226 1.78 15.91 0.32
N LYS A 227 1.81 14.64 -0.13
CA LYS A 227 1.10 14.21 -1.34
C LYS A 227 -0.43 14.25 -1.20
N LEU A 228 -0.95 13.90 -0.02
CA LEU A 228 -2.39 13.89 0.24
C LEU A 228 -2.95 15.31 0.11
N THR A 229 -2.23 16.29 0.62
CA THR A 229 -2.66 17.70 0.65
C THR A 229 -2.19 18.51 -0.57
N GLY A 230 -1.19 18.02 -1.30
CA GLY A 230 -0.52 18.76 -2.37
C GLY A 230 0.39 19.88 -1.85
N LYS A 231 0.84 19.78 -0.59
CA LYS A 231 1.77 20.72 0.05
C LYS A 231 3.20 20.17 0.02
N SER A 232 4.17 21.06 0.27
CA SER A 232 5.61 20.79 0.20
C SER A 232 6.30 20.75 1.57
N SER A 233 5.55 20.94 2.64
CA SER A 233 6.04 20.86 4.01
C SER A 233 4.98 20.19 4.89
N ASP A 234 5.42 19.55 5.98
CA ASP A 234 4.51 18.90 6.91
C ASP A 234 3.61 19.91 7.63
N GLN A 235 4.16 21.07 8.00
CA GLN A 235 3.40 22.15 8.64
C GLN A 235 2.27 22.65 7.73
N ASP A 236 2.56 22.91 6.45
CA ASP A 236 1.55 23.35 5.49
C ASP A 236 0.51 22.25 5.20
N ALA A 237 0.92 20.99 5.22
CA ALA A 237 0.03 19.85 5.05
C ALA A 237 -0.99 19.78 6.21
N TRP A 238 -0.54 19.87 7.46
CA TRP A 238 -1.43 19.90 8.61
C TRP A 238 -2.34 21.12 8.63
N GLU A 239 -1.82 22.30 8.33
CA GLU A 239 -2.64 23.52 8.21
C GLU A 239 -3.74 23.34 7.15
N ALA A 240 -3.42 22.74 6.00
CA ALA A 240 -4.42 22.47 4.96
C ALA A 240 -5.49 21.48 5.41
N LEU A 241 -5.11 20.42 6.13
CA LEU A 241 -6.05 19.42 6.67
C LEU A 241 -7.02 20.06 7.68
N PHE A 242 -6.51 20.82 8.65
CA PHE A 242 -7.36 21.51 9.63
C PHE A 242 -8.28 22.52 8.97
N ARG A 243 -7.75 23.34 8.06
CA ARG A 243 -8.50 24.35 7.34
C ARG A 243 -9.63 23.76 6.51
N ASN A 244 -9.34 22.68 5.78
CA ASN A 244 -10.35 21.95 5.03
C ASN A 244 -11.45 21.40 5.95
N HIS A 245 -11.07 20.71 7.03
CA HIS A 245 -12.03 20.16 7.99
C HIS A 245 -12.90 21.25 8.65
N ASN A 246 -12.28 22.35 9.07
CA ASN A 246 -12.99 23.44 9.73
C ASN A 246 -13.95 24.14 8.77
N GLN A 247 -13.56 24.33 7.52
CA GLN A 247 -14.43 24.92 6.50
C GLN A 247 -15.63 24.02 6.20
N THR A 248 -15.42 22.71 6.04
CA THR A 248 -16.49 21.75 5.73
C THR A 248 -17.44 21.50 6.89
N ASN A 249 -17.00 21.70 8.14
CA ASN A 249 -17.80 21.52 9.35
C ASN A 249 -18.28 22.84 9.98
N GLY A 250 -18.31 23.93 9.22
CA GLY A 250 -18.89 25.21 9.68
C GLY A 250 -18.09 25.95 10.75
N LYS A 251 -16.85 25.54 11.04
CA LYS A 251 -15.91 26.20 11.95
C LYS A 251 -15.12 27.35 11.28
N GLY A 252 -15.37 27.59 10.00
CA GLY A 252 -14.79 28.66 9.17
C GLY A 252 -13.44 28.27 8.53
N ASP A 253 -12.91 29.16 7.69
CA ASP A 253 -11.63 28.98 7.00
C ASP A 253 -10.44 29.30 7.94
N ARG A 254 -10.08 28.34 8.80
CA ARG A 254 -9.01 28.49 9.80
C ARG A 254 -8.31 27.16 10.10
N GLY A 255 -7.04 27.26 10.50
CA GLY A 255 -6.29 26.14 11.06
C GLY A 255 -6.70 25.74 12.47
N TYR A 256 -5.86 24.88 13.06
CA TYR A 256 -5.94 24.40 14.44
C TYR A 256 -5.84 25.54 15.47
N ARG A 257 -6.51 25.39 16.61
CA ARG A 257 -6.37 26.28 17.77
C ARG A 257 -5.86 25.49 18.99
N PRO A 258 -4.96 26.06 19.82
CA PRO A 258 -4.32 25.34 20.94
C PRO A 258 -5.24 24.77 22.03
N ASN A 259 -6.52 25.12 22.04
CA ASN A 259 -7.51 24.59 22.98
C ASN A 259 -8.38 23.47 22.37
N GLU A 260 -8.14 23.08 21.13
CA GLU A 260 -8.86 22.02 20.45
C GLU A 260 -8.15 20.67 20.65
N THR A 261 -8.94 19.61 20.76
CA THR A 261 -8.48 18.25 21.10
C THR A 261 -8.54 17.29 19.92
N ILE A 262 -7.61 16.33 19.88
CA ILE A 262 -7.53 15.31 18.84
C ILE A 262 -7.55 13.92 19.47
N THR A 263 -8.50 13.10 19.04
CA THR A 263 -8.55 11.67 19.39
C THR A 263 -8.08 10.81 18.22
N ILE A 264 -7.18 9.87 18.48
CA ILE A 264 -6.67 8.92 17.49
C ILE A 264 -7.21 7.53 17.84
N LYS A 265 -8.16 7.02 17.05
CA LYS A 265 -8.67 5.66 17.18
C LYS A 265 -7.69 4.69 16.53
N LEU A 266 -6.99 3.94 17.36
CA LEU A 266 -6.08 2.87 16.96
C LEU A 266 -6.83 1.54 16.81
N ASN A 267 -6.23 0.57 16.13
CA ASN A 267 -6.69 -0.82 16.17
C ASN A 267 -5.72 -1.69 16.98
N CYS A 268 -6.14 -2.04 18.19
CA CYS A 268 -5.36 -2.85 19.14
C CYS A 268 -6.03 -4.22 19.37
N ASN A 269 -6.68 -4.80 18.35
CA ASN A 269 -7.57 -5.96 18.51
C ASN A 269 -6.96 -7.16 19.26
N THR A 270 -5.65 -7.37 19.16
CA THR A 270 -4.91 -8.47 19.80
C THR A 270 -4.39 -8.12 21.21
N ASP A 271 -4.51 -6.87 21.66
CA ASP A 271 -4.20 -6.41 23.02
C ASP A 271 -5.43 -6.48 23.94
N GLY A 272 -6.07 -7.66 23.97
CA GLY A 272 -7.29 -7.90 24.75
C GLY A 272 -7.08 -7.78 26.26
N GLU A 273 -5.91 -8.18 26.73
CA GLU A 273 -5.48 -8.13 28.12
C GLU A 273 -4.06 -7.54 28.19
N PRO A 274 -3.72 -6.69 29.18
CA PRO A 274 -2.40 -6.08 29.28
C PRO A 274 -1.29 -7.13 29.34
N GLY A 275 -0.21 -6.92 28.58
CA GLY A 275 0.98 -7.78 28.59
C GLY A 275 0.83 -9.16 27.93
N LYS A 276 -0.33 -9.49 27.34
CA LYS A 276 -0.59 -10.81 26.71
C LYS A 276 -0.50 -10.78 25.18
N ARG A 277 0.38 -9.94 24.63
CA ARG A 277 0.61 -9.83 23.20
C ARG A 277 1.39 -11.04 22.69
N GLY A 278 0.84 -11.75 21.71
CA GLY A 278 1.58 -12.82 21.03
C GLY A 278 2.67 -12.24 20.12
N GLU A 279 3.84 -12.86 20.12
CA GLU A 279 5.05 -12.39 19.42
C GLU A 279 4.85 -12.16 17.92
N LYS A 280 4.05 -13.02 17.27
CA LYS A 280 3.74 -12.93 15.84
C LYS A 280 2.43 -12.21 15.53
N LYS A 281 1.71 -11.68 16.52
CA LYS A 281 0.42 -11.03 16.29
C LYS A 281 0.68 -9.58 15.88
N GLY A 282 0.25 -9.21 14.67
CA GLY A 282 0.40 -7.86 14.11
C GLY A 282 -0.67 -6.91 14.65
N HIS A 283 -0.38 -5.64 14.90
CA HIS A 283 -1.36 -4.61 15.31
C HIS A 283 -0.81 -3.23 14.93
N ALA A 284 -1.42 -2.14 15.41
CA ALA A 284 -0.88 -0.80 15.25
C ALA A 284 0.64 -0.77 15.48
N SER A 285 1.38 -0.49 14.41
CA SER A 285 2.83 -0.47 14.40
C SER A 285 3.29 0.65 15.32
N THR A 286 4.19 0.32 16.24
CA THR A 286 4.62 1.23 17.30
C THR A 286 5.28 2.48 16.69
N GLN A 287 6.04 2.29 15.62
CA GLN A 287 6.74 3.32 14.88
C GLN A 287 5.78 4.23 14.09
N VAL A 288 4.67 3.69 13.57
CA VAL A 288 3.66 4.46 12.84
C VAL A 288 2.90 5.37 13.80
N VAL A 289 2.48 4.83 14.96
CA VAL A 289 1.81 5.64 16.00
C VAL A 289 2.75 6.74 16.52
N TYR A 290 4.01 6.41 16.77
CA TYR A 290 5.01 7.39 17.20
C TYR A 290 5.29 8.46 16.13
N ALA A 291 5.35 8.08 14.84
CA ALA A 291 5.50 9.01 13.73
C ALA A 291 4.30 9.97 13.64
N LEU A 292 3.07 9.46 13.80
CA LEU A 292 1.86 10.27 13.77
C LEU A 292 1.79 11.26 14.95
N VAL A 293 2.12 10.82 16.15
CA VAL A 293 2.22 11.70 17.33
C VAL A 293 3.29 12.78 17.12
N THR A 294 4.44 12.40 16.56
CA THR A 294 5.52 13.34 16.24
C THR A 294 5.08 14.37 15.21
N GLN A 295 4.35 13.95 14.17
CA GLN A 295 3.76 14.84 13.17
C GLN A 295 2.81 15.87 13.80
N LEU A 296 1.94 15.43 14.71
CA LEU A 296 1.00 16.32 15.39
C LEU A 296 1.70 17.32 16.33
N ILE A 297 2.65 16.87 17.14
CA ILE A 297 3.33 17.72 18.12
C ILE A 297 4.30 18.68 17.42
N GLU A 298 5.21 18.14 16.60
CA GLU A 298 6.37 18.88 16.11
C GLU A 298 6.08 19.69 14.83
N HIS A 299 5.09 19.28 14.02
CA HIS A 299 4.78 19.94 12.75
C HIS A 299 3.40 20.60 12.75
N ALA A 300 2.40 19.98 13.38
CA ALA A 300 1.05 20.53 13.47
C ALA A 300 0.86 21.49 14.66
N GLY A 301 1.80 21.50 15.62
CA GLY A 301 1.77 22.36 16.80
C GLY A 301 0.67 22.00 17.82
N VAL A 302 0.23 20.74 17.83
CA VAL A 302 -0.78 20.24 18.76
C VAL A 302 -0.10 19.88 20.09
N PRO A 303 -0.45 20.54 21.22
CA PRO A 303 0.08 20.18 22.53
C PRO A 303 -0.23 18.73 22.88
N GLY A 304 0.71 18.03 23.52
CA GLY A 304 0.53 16.61 23.83
C GLY A 304 -0.65 16.34 24.78
N ALA A 305 -0.95 17.27 25.69
CA ALA A 305 -2.13 17.24 26.55
C ALA A 305 -3.47 17.23 25.80
N ASN A 306 -3.48 17.63 24.52
CA ASN A 306 -4.67 17.66 23.67
C ASN A 306 -4.77 16.42 22.75
N ILE A 307 -3.86 15.45 22.89
CA ILE A 307 -3.84 14.23 22.08
C ILE A 307 -4.27 13.04 22.95
N THR A 308 -5.30 12.33 22.49
CA THR A 308 -5.72 11.05 23.09
C THR A 308 -5.51 9.91 22.12
N LEU A 309 -4.75 8.88 22.52
CA LEU A 309 -4.65 7.60 21.81
C LEU A 309 -5.63 6.61 22.41
N THR A 310 -6.47 5.97 21.59
CA THR A 310 -7.53 5.13 22.14
C THR A 310 -7.89 3.90 21.32
N ASP A 311 -8.23 2.83 22.03
CA ASP A 311 -9.09 1.75 21.55
C ASP A 311 -10.00 1.31 22.71
N PRO A 312 -11.28 1.76 22.75
CA PRO A 312 -12.14 1.56 23.93
C PRO A 312 -12.39 0.09 24.30
N SER A 313 -12.38 -0.81 23.31
CA SER A 313 -12.58 -2.25 23.54
C SER A 313 -11.31 -3.01 23.92
N ARG A 314 -10.14 -2.36 23.90
CA ARG A 314 -8.82 -2.98 24.07
C ARG A 314 -7.92 -2.11 24.93
N HIS A 315 -6.65 -2.50 25.05
CA HIS A 315 -5.63 -1.68 25.65
C HIS A 315 -4.75 -1.07 24.55
N VAL A 316 -4.25 0.15 24.75
CA VAL A 316 -3.10 0.62 23.98
C VAL A 316 -1.89 -0.08 24.57
N GLY A 317 -1.35 -1.03 23.80
CA GLY A 317 -0.31 -1.95 24.27
C GLY A 317 0.97 -1.27 24.74
N GLU A 318 1.72 -1.98 25.59
CA GLU A 318 2.96 -1.48 26.21
C GLU A 318 3.99 -0.96 25.19
N PRO A 319 4.25 -1.62 24.04
CA PRO A 319 5.21 -1.09 23.08
C PRO A 319 4.91 0.35 22.64
N ILE A 320 3.63 0.68 22.40
CA ILE A 320 3.19 2.03 22.00
C ILE A 320 3.34 2.99 23.17
N TYR A 321 2.85 2.60 24.36
CA TYR A 321 2.95 3.42 25.56
C TYR A 321 4.41 3.75 25.89
N ASP A 322 5.26 2.74 25.98
CA ASP A 322 6.66 2.85 26.38
C ASP A 322 7.45 3.67 25.35
N LYS A 323 7.24 3.44 24.04
CA LYS A 323 7.92 4.22 23.00
C LYS A 323 7.55 5.71 23.08
N ILE A 324 6.28 6.05 23.28
CA ILE A 324 5.87 7.44 23.46
C ILE A 324 6.49 8.03 24.73
N ARG A 325 6.42 7.32 25.85
CA ARG A 325 6.97 7.78 27.13
C ARG A 325 8.49 7.83 27.17
N SER A 326 9.19 7.13 26.27
CA SER A 326 10.64 7.20 26.15
C SER A 326 11.14 8.58 25.69
N ASN A 327 10.29 9.39 25.03
CA ASN A 327 10.64 10.75 24.62
C ASN A 327 10.47 11.72 25.80
N PRO A 328 11.56 12.35 26.29
CA PRO A 328 11.52 13.14 27.52
C PRO A 328 10.82 14.50 27.38
N LYS A 329 10.43 14.92 26.17
CA LYS A 329 9.71 16.20 25.96
C LYS A 329 8.37 16.18 26.71
N THR A 330 8.05 17.29 27.38
CA THR A 330 6.83 17.44 28.19
C THR A 330 5.56 17.06 27.42
N ASP A 331 5.43 17.46 26.16
CA ASP A 331 4.24 17.11 25.35
C ASP A 331 4.04 15.60 25.25
N TYR A 332 5.09 14.82 24.97
CA TYR A 332 4.99 13.36 24.89
C TYR A 332 4.60 12.72 26.24
N GLN A 333 4.96 13.35 27.36
CA GLN A 333 4.58 12.92 28.70
C GLN A 333 3.12 13.24 29.05
N GLN A 334 2.49 14.18 28.35
CA GLN A 334 1.13 14.63 28.60
C GLN A 334 0.06 13.94 27.74
N ILE A 335 0.47 13.18 26.72
CA ILE A 335 -0.45 12.38 25.88
C ILE A 335 -1.29 11.45 26.75
N VAL A 336 -2.60 11.43 26.49
CA VAL A 336 -3.58 10.56 27.15
C VAL A 336 -3.73 9.25 26.40
N PHE A 337 -3.77 8.16 27.14
CA PHE A 337 -4.08 6.82 26.65
C PHE A 337 -5.42 6.39 27.21
N ALA A 338 -6.40 6.07 26.37
CA ALA A 338 -7.73 5.66 26.83
C ALA A 338 -8.08 4.26 26.29
N GLY A 339 -8.36 3.32 27.19
CA GLY A 339 -8.68 1.93 26.81
C GLY A 339 -9.80 1.30 27.63
N LYS A 340 -9.96 -0.02 27.50
CA LYS A 340 -10.99 -0.85 28.15
C LYS A 340 -11.03 -0.73 29.67
N ALA A 341 -9.91 -0.40 30.30
CA ALA A 341 -9.80 -0.12 31.72
C ALA A 341 -8.71 0.93 31.96
N ALA A 342 -8.81 1.64 33.08
CA ALA A 342 -7.71 2.44 33.59
C ALA A 342 -6.53 1.53 33.99
N GLN A 343 -5.32 2.05 33.91
CA GLN A 343 -4.12 1.35 34.37
C GLN A 343 -3.39 2.22 35.38
N ASP A 344 -2.60 1.61 36.26
CA ASP A 344 -1.67 2.32 37.15
C ASP A 344 -0.43 2.78 36.36
N LYS A 345 -0.69 3.62 35.35
CA LYS A 345 0.31 4.21 34.44
C LYS A 345 -0.06 5.69 34.21
N PRO A 346 0.92 6.62 34.16
CA PRO A 346 0.65 8.03 33.90
C PRO A 346 -0.20 8.28 32.65
N GLN A 347 -1.26 9.09 32.82
CA GLN A 347 -2.27 9.46 31.81
C GLN A 347 -2.94 8.27 31.10
N TYR A 348 -3.01 7.10 31.75
CA TYR A 348 -3.73 5.96 31.22
C TYR A 348 -5.10 5.83 31.89
N ILE A 349 -6.16 6.16 31.14
CA ILE A 349 -7.54 6.25 31.65
C ILE A 349 -8.45 5.17 31.04
N TYR A 350 -9.59 4.96 31.69
CA TYR A 350 -10.70 4.23 31.09
C TYR A 350 -11.37 5.09 30.03
N ALA A 351 -11.65 4.52 28.85
CA ALA A 351 -12.49 5.14 27.83
C ALA A 351 -13.96 5.12 28.30
N GLU A 352 -14.33 6.08 29.16
CA GLU A 352 -15.67 6.14 29.74
C GLU A 352 -16.75 6.26 28.65
N PRO A 353 -17.84 5.46 28.69
CA PRO A 353 -18.93 5.58 27.74
C PRO A 353 -19.69 6.90 27.96
N ASP A 354 -20.13 7.50 26.86
CA ASP A 354 -20.97 8.68 26.85
C ASP A 354 -22.42 8.29 26.55
N LYS A 355 -23.23 8.20 27.61
CA LYS A 355 -24.65 7.83 27.50
C LYS A 355 -25.51 8.89 26.81
N ASP A 356 -24.97 10.10 26.63
CA ASP A 356 -25.63 11.18 25.90
C ASP A 356 -25.24 11.18 24.42
N CYS A 357 -24.40 10.23 23.99
CA CYS A 357 -24.00 10.02 22.60
C CYS A 357 -24.44 8.62 22.11
N PRO A 358 -25.75 8.39 21.95
CA PRO A 358 -26.26 7.11 21.48
C PRO A 358 -25.96 6.89 20.00
N ILE A 359 -25.90 5.62 19.60
CA ILE A 359 -25.95 5.19 18.20
C ILE A 359 -26.94 4.03 18.09
N HIS A 360 -27.79 4.10 17.07
CA HIS A 360 -28.87 3.15 16.86
C HIS A 360 -28.59 2.23 15.67
N PHE A 361 -28.89 0.95 15.85
CA PHE A 361 -28.82 -0.06 14.79
C PHE A 361 -30.14 -0.81 14.67
N ASP A 362 -30.61 -0.94 13.43
CA ASP A 362 -31.62 -1.92 13.05
C ASP A 362 -30.88 -3.21 12.65
N LEU A 363 -30.88 -4.21 13.53
CA LEU A 363 -30.20 -5.47 13.29
C LEU A 363 -30.90 -6.29 12.19
N PRO A 364 -30.19 -7.20 11.51
CA PRO A 364 -30.77 -8.00 10.42
C PRO A 364 -31.93 -8.92 10.83
N ASP A 365 -32.11 -9.19 12.12
CA ASP A 365 -33.23 -9.97 12.67
C ASP A 365 -34.46 -9.11 13.00
N GLY A 366 -34.41 -7.80 12.70
CA GLY A 366 -35.45 -6.82 12.99
C GLY A 366 -35.37 -6.20 14.38
N THR A 367 -34.41 -6.61 15.22
CA THR A 367 -34.21 -6.04 16.56
C THR A 367 -33.58 -4.65 16.45
N LYS A 368 -34.12 -3.69 17.21
CA LYS A 368 -33.50 -2.37 17.36
C LYS A 368 -32.60 -2.35 18.59
N GLN A 369 -31.38 -1.86 18.44
CA GLN A 369 -30.44 -1.75 19.55
C GLN A 369 -29.81 -0.36 19.64
N THR A 370 -29.63 0.10 20.87
CA THR A 370 -28.96 1.37 21.19
C THR A 370 -27.65 1.08 21.88
N TYR A 371 -26.60 1.69 21.38
CA TYR A 371 -25.24 1.65 21.94
C TYR A 371 -24.77 3.07 22.20
N TYR A 372 -23.57 3.22 22.76
CA TYR A 372 -23.00 4.50 23.12
C TYR A 372 -21.53 4.59 22.71
N PHE A 373 -21.11 5.76 22.23
CA PHE A 373 -19.69 6.04 21.96
C PHE A 373 -18.95 6.44 23.25
N PRO A 374 -17.61 6.39 23.29
CA PRO A 374 -16.85 6.87 24.44
C PRO A 374 -16.83 8.41 24.52
N LYS A 375 -16.67 8.96 25.73
CA LYS A 375 -16.47 10.41 25.96
C LYS A 375 -15.27 10.95 25.20
N VAL A 376 -14.20 10.18 25.07
CA VAL A 376 -13.02 10.58 24.27
C VAL A 376 -13.34 10.78 22.79
N PHE A 377 -14.49 10.29 22.29
CA PHE A 377 -14.98 10.61 20.94
C PHE A 377 -15.90 11.82 20.96
N SER A 378 -16.89 11.84 21.86
CA SER A 378 -17.89 12.92 21.91
C SER A 378 -17.32 14.27 22.35
N GLN A 379 -16.23 14.28 23.13
CA GLN A 379 -15.56 15.50 23.60
C GLN A 379 -14.44 15.98 22.68
N ALA A 380 -13.99 15.17 21.72
CA ALA A 380 -12.92 15.56 20.80
C ALA A 380 -13.38 16.64 19.81
N ASP A 381 -12.47 17.52 19.40
CA ASP A 381 -12.72 18.48 18.30
C ASP A 381 -12.43 17.88 16.93
N TYR A 382 -11.43 16.99 16.89
CA TYR A 382 -10.97 16.28 15.69
C TYR A 382 -10.70 14.81 16.00
N MET A 383 -10.80 13.97 14.98
CA MET A 383 -10.48 12.56 15.07
C MET A 383 -9.56 12.11 13.92
N ILE A 384 -8.64 11.21 14.23
CA ILE A 384 -7.89 10.43 13.24
C ILE A 384 -8.27 8.97 13.43
N ASN A 385 -8.75 8.31 12.38
CA ASN A 385 -9.01 6.88 12.42
C ASN A 385 -7.82 6.15 11.79
N ALA A 386 -7.00 5.54 12.66
CA ALA A 386 -5.80 4.79 12.30
C ALA A 386 -6.11 3.28 12.38
N GLY A 387 -6.57 2.74 11.27
CA GLY A 387 -6.88 1.34 11.08
C GLY A 387 -5.67 0.49 10.69
N GLN A 388 -5.93 -0.79 10.44
CA GLN A 388 -4.95 -1.76 9.95
C GLN A 388 -5.39 -2.20 8.55
N LEU A 389 -4.46 -2.52 7.66
CA LEU A 389 -4.79 -3.16 6.38
C LEU A 389 -4.75 -4.67 6.58
N ARG A 390 -5.91 -5.32 6.70
CA ARG A 390 -5.95 -6.75 7.06
C ARG A 390 -7.22 -7.47 6.65
N PRO A 391 -7.12 -8.73 6.20
CA PRO A 391 -8.20 -9.71 6.26
C PRO A 391 -8.85 -9.91 7.64
N HIS A 392 -10.10 -10.37 7.67
CA HIS A 392 -10.82 -10.81 8.86
C HIS A 392 -11.63 -12.07 8.54
N SER A 393 -11.77 -12.97 9.50
CA SER A 393 -12.56 -14.21 9.37
C SER A 393 -14.08 -14.01 9.45
N ILE A 394 -14.53 -12.74 9.50
CA ILE A 394 -15.91 -12.25 9.65
C ILE A 394 -15.90 -10.85 9.03
N PHE A 395 -16.81 -10.53 8.10
CA PHE A 395 -16.75 -9.32 7.24
C PHE A 395 -15.58 -9.25 6.24
N GLY A 396 -14.72 -10.25 6.15
CA GLY A 396 -13.64 -10.31 5.14
C GLY A 396 -12.45 -9.41 5.40
N VAL A 397 -12.64 -8.17 5.86
CA VAL A 397 -11.56 -7.20 6.09
C VAL A 397 -11.73 -6.43 7.41
N THR A 398 -10.61 -6.04 8.01
CA THR A 398 -10.50 -5.07 9.10
C THR A 398 -9.76 -3.86 8.55
N MET A 399 -10.46 -2.74 8.37
CA MET A 399 -9.88 -1.47 7.91
C MET A 399 -10.59 -0.29 8.60
N ILE A 400 -10.76 0.87 7.94
CA ILE A 400 -11.28 2.10 8.57
C ILE A 400 -12.68 1.91 9.14
N GLY A 401 -13.61 1.38 8.34
CA GLY A 401 -14.99 1.16 8.78
C GLY A 401 -15.08 0.21 9.97
N LYS A 402 -14.38 -0.93 9.88
CA LYS A 402 -14.40 -1.94 10.94
C LYS A 402 -13.65 -1.50 12.21
N ASN A 403 -12.73 -0.53 12.12
CA ASN A 403 -12.00 -0.03 13.30
C ASN A 403 -12.93 0.55 14.38
N HIS A 404 -14.10 1.07 13.99
CA HIS A 404 -15.08 1.61 14.93
C HIS A 404 -15.88 0.55 15.70
N PHE A 405 -15.81 -0.73 15.33
CA PHE A 405 -16.49 -1.80 16.07
C PHE A 405 -16.06 -1.84 17.54
N GLY A 406 -14.78 -1.56 17.82
CA GLY A 406 -14.26 -1.48 19.18
C GLY A 406 -14.67 -0.22 19.95
N SER A 407 -15.57 0.60 19.41
CA SER A 407 -15.96 1.91 19.97
C SER A 407 -17.43 1.96 20.43
N VAL A 408 -18.19 0.88 20.28
CA VAL A 408 -19.61 0.83 20.70
C VAL A 408 -19.77 0.13 22.06
N PHE A 409 -20.36 0.83 23.01
CA PHE A 409 -20.67 0.35 24.36
C PHE A 409 -22.12 -0.16 24.44
N ASP A 410 -22.31 -1.39 24.91
CA ASP A 410 -23.61 -2.08 24.91
C ASP A 410 -24.40 -1.94 26.23
N GLY A 411 -23.89 -1.16 27.18
CA GLY A 411 -24.43 -1.07 28.55
C GLY A 411 -23.61 -1.84 29.59
N ASN A 412 -22.88 -2.88 29.17
CA ASN A 412 -22.02 -3.72 30.01
C ASN A 412 -20.54 -3.54 29.67
N GLY A 413 -20.20 -3.34 28.40
CA GLY A 413 -18.84 -3.17 27.93
C GLY A 413 -18.75 -2.78 26.45
N TYR A 414 -17.54 -2.48 25.99
CA TYR A 414 -17.28 -2.32 24.56
C TYR A 414 -17.18 -3.69 23.89
N GLN A 415 -18.30 -4.18 23.36
CA GLN A 415 -18.41 -5.52 22.76
C GLN A 415 -18.79 -5.44 21.27
N PRO A 416 -17.82 -5.64 20.35
CA PRO A 416 -18.09 -5.59 18.91
C PRO A 416 -18.87 -6.80 18.37
N SER A 417 -19.04 -7.86 19.17
CA SER A 417 -19.54 -9.16 18.73
C SER A 417 -20.97 -9.10 18.20
N ILE A 418 -21.83 -8.26 18.77
CA ILE A 418 -23.23 -8.15 18.32
C ILE A 418 -23.31 -7.57 16.91
N LEU A 419 -22.38 -6.66 16.55
CA LEU A 419 -22.28 -6.15 15.18
C LEU A 419 -21.90 -7.22 14.17
N HIS A 420 -21.41 -8.40 14.60
CA HIS A 420 -21.19 -9.54 13.70
C HIS A 420 -22.49 -10.14 13.14
N ALA A 421 -23.65 -9.80 13.71
CA ALA A 421 -24.95 -10.19 13.16
C ALA A 421 -25.14 -9.74 11.69
N PHE A 422 -24.53 -8.61 11.29
CA PHE A 422 -24.58 -8.13 9.90
C PHE A 422 -23.70 -8.94 8.92
N ALA A 423 -22.84 -9.84 9.41
CA ALA A 423 -21.99 -10.69 8.58
C ALA A 423 -22.28 -12.19 8.69
N VAL A 424 -22.99 -12.64 9.73
CA VAL A 424 -23.24 -14.05 10.01
C VAL A 424 -24.73 -14.30 10.09
N ARG A 425 -25.37 -14.68 8.97
CA ARG A 425 -26.76 -15.15 8.95
C ARG A 425 -26.79 -16.68 9.01
N GLY A 426 -27.06 -17.26 10.19
CA GLY A 426 -27.45 -18.67 10.29
C GLY A 426 -26.36 -19.74 10.14
N THR A 427 -25.09 -19.38 10.38
CA THR A 427 -23.88 -20.22 10.58
C THR A 427 -22.90 -20.41 9.41
N ASP A 428 -23.26 -20.20 8.13
CA ASP A 428 -22.27 -20.38 7.02
C ASP A 428 -22.34 -19.34 5.89
N SER A 429 -23.21 -18.33 5.95
CA SER A 429 -23.34 -17.36 4.85
C SER A 429 -22.59 -16.06 5.17
N PRO A 430 -21.39 -15.83 4.61
CA PRO A 430 -20.83 -14.49 4.53
C PRO A 430 -21.85 -13.54 3.86
N ASN A 431 -21.80 -12.27 4.26
CA ASN A 431 -22.64 -11.19 3.75
C ASN A 431 -22.69 -11.19 2.20
N GLN A 432 -23.85 -10.84 1.65
CA GLN A 432 -24.08 -10.73 0.21
C GLN A 432 -24.36 -9.28 -0.20
N HIS A 433 -24.10 -8.96 -1.47
CA HIS A 433 -24.51 -7.66 -2.03
C HIS A 433 -26.01 -7.43 -1.85
N GLY A 434 -26.36 -6.25 -1.31
CA GLY A 434 -27.74 -5.90 -0.95
C GLY A 434 -28.15 -6.27 0.48
N ASP A 435 -27.28 -6.90 1.28
CA ASP A 435 -27.48 -6.99 2.72
C ASP A 435 -27.25 -5.62 3.38
N SER A 436 -27.95 -5.37 4.49
CA SER A 436 -27.69 -4.19 5.32
C SER A 436 -26.37 -4.32 6.08
N HIS A 437 -25.77 -3.19 6.44
CA HIS A 437 -24.51 -3.15 7.19
C HIS A 437 -24.54 -2.13 8.32
N CYS A 438 -23.77 -2.39 9.38
CA CYS A 438 -23.51 -1.41 10.43
C CYS A 438 -22.47 -0.36 10.06
N HIS A 439 -21.69 -0.57 8.99
CA HIS A 439 -20.60 0.33 8.59
C HIS A 439 -21.07 1.75 8.25
N PRO A 440 -22.16 1.94 7.46
CA PRO A 440 -22.68 3.28 7.21
C PRO A 440 -23.03 4.04 8.50
N SER A 441 -23.77 3.40 9.41
CA SER A 441 -24.10 4.00 10.72
C SER A 441 -22.86 4.38 11.54
N LEU A 442 -21.85 3.50 11.61
CA LEU A 442 -20.61 3.78 12.34
C LEU A 442 -19.77 4.90 11.71
N LEU A 443 -19.68 4.92 10.38
CA LEU A 443 -18.86 5.88 9.64
C LEU A 443 -19.54 7.22 9.43
N GLY A 444 -20.87 7.26 9.44
CA GLY A 444 -21.68 8.44 9.14
C GLY A 444 -22.16 9.22 10.37
N HIS A 445 -22.08 8.62 11.56
CA HIS A 445 -22.51 9.27 12.80
C HIS A 445 -21.72 10.56 13.09
N GLN A 446 -22.35 11.56 13.67
CA GLN A 446 -21.80 12.91 13.88
C GLN A 446 -20.47 12.92 14.66
N VAL A 447 -20.28 12.05 15.67
CA VAL A 447 -19.03 12.01 16.44
C VAL A 447 -17.89 11.27 15.75
N THR A 448 -18.16 10.51 14.67
CA THR A 448 -17.15 9.86 13.85
C THR A 448 -16.95 10.64 12.55
N ASN A 449 -17.95 10.71 11.68
CA ASN A 449 -17.91 11.42 10.40
C ASN A 449 -17.63 12.92 10.56
N GLY A 450 -18.32 13.57 11.50
CA GLY A 450 -18.22 15.03 11.70
C GLY A 450 -16.90 15.49 12.32
N LYS A 451 -16.08 14.54 12.80
CA LYS A 451 -14.81 14.83 13.50
C LYS A 451 -13.60 14.23 12.79
N THR A 452 -13.78 13.13 12.06
CA THR A 452 -12.65 12.46 11.41
C THR A 452 -12.21 13.23 10.19
N PHE A 453 -10.94 13.62 10.14
CA PHE A 453 -10.39 14.44 9.07
C PHE A 453 -9.19 13.82 8.37
N LEU A 454 -8.66 12.73 8.93
CA LEU A 454 -7.59 11.93 8.36
C LEU A 454 -7.84 10.45 8.69
N TYR A 455 -7.70 9.62 7.66
CA TYR A 455 -7.76 8.17 7.74
C TYR A 455 -6.39 7.60 7.39
N LEU A 456 -5.92 6.65 8.19
CA LEU A 456 -4.65 5.96 7.99
C LEU A 456 -4.86 4.45 8.07
N LEU A 457 -4.39 3.72 7.07
CA LEU A 457 -4.23 2.27 7.16
C LEU A 457 -2.75 1.94 7.31
N ASP A 458 -2.43 1.32 8.43
CA ASP A 458 -1.12 0.72 8.66
C ASP A 458 -1.10 -0.69 8.08
N GLY A 459 -0.23 -0.87 7.08
CA GLY A 459 0.06 -2.13 6.43
C GLY A 459 1.55 -2.43 6.43
N LEU A 460 2.32 -2.04 7.46
CA LEU A 460 3.71 -2.49 7.57
C LEU A 460 3.75 -4.02 7.70
N TYR A 461 3.02 -4.54 8.69
CA TYR A 461 2.85 -5.98 8.94
C TYR A 461 1.39 -6.38 8.90
N THR A 462 1.06 -7.27 7.97
CA THR A 462 -0.31 -7.74 7.69
C THR A 462 -0.49 -9.20 8.11
N SER A 463 -1.74 -9.66 8.31
CA SER A 463 -2.02 -11.07 8.67
C SER A 463 -3.25 -11.62 7.95
N HIS A 464 -3.41 -12.94 7.92
CA HIS A 464 -4.45 -13.65 7.16
C HIS A 464 -5.83 -13.54 7.80
N THR A 465 -5.87 -13.22 9.09
CA THR A 465 -7.08 -12.91 9.86
C THR A 465 -6.74 -11.90 10.95
N GLN A 466 -7.76 -11.35 11.59
CA GLN A 466 -7.66 -10.36 12.68
C GLN A 466 -6.83 -10.81 13.88
N THR A 467 -6.69 -12.12 14.10
CA THR A 467 -5.94 -12.74 15.20
C THR A 467 -4.85 -13.69 14.69
N GLY A 468 -4.65 -13.77 13.38
CA GLY A 468 -3.60 -14.57 12.75
C GLY A 468 -2.20 -14.03 13.02
N ASP A 469 -1.20 -14.85 12.72
CA ASP A 469 0.18 -14.39 12.70
C ASP A 469 0.40 -13.46 11.51
N ILE A 470 1.32 -12.50 11.67
CA ILE A 470 1.75 -11.68 10.54
C ILE A 470 2.41 -12.54 9.49
N LEU A 471 2.20 -12.17 8.23
CA LEU A 471 2.70 -12.93 7.09
C LEU A 471 3.12 -12.02 5.95
N ARG A 472 3.99 -12.58 5.13
CA ARG A 472 4.59 -11.94 3.98
C ARG A 472 3.74 -12.13 2.72
N TRP A 473 3.82 -11.15 1.84
CA TRP A 473 3.06 -11.09 0.59
C TRP A 473 3.81 -11.86 -0.49
N SER A 474 3.18 -12.91 -1.03
CA SER A 474 3.75 -13.70 -2.14
C SER A 474 3.96 -12.84 -3.39
N THR A 475 3.13 -11.82 -3.60
CA THR A 475 3.25 -10.86 -4.70
C THR A 475 4.37 -9.84 -4.51
N MET A 476 4.97 -9.78 -3.32
CA MET A 476 6.07 -8.88 -2.96
C MET A 476 7.39 -9.62 -2.80
N ASN A 477 7.61 -10.73 -3.53
CA ASN A 477 8.77 -11.61 -3.38
C ASN A 477 8.91 -12.20 -1.96
N ASP A 478 7.78 -12.58 -1.36
CA ASP A 478 7.71 -13.10 0.02
C ASP A 478 8.33 -12.12 1.03
N ASP A 479 8.00 -10.83 0.89
CA ASP A 479 8.38 -9.74 1.79
C ASP A 479 7.17 -9.17 2.55
N TRP A 480 7.38 -8.35 3.57
CA TRP A 480 6.32 -7.62 4.26
C TRP A 480 5.70 -6.57 3.33
N PHE A 481 4.43 -6.21 3.55
CA PHE A 481 3.76 -5.21 2.70
C PHE A 481 4.39 -3.83 2.79
N SER A 482 4.95 -3.50 3.95
CA SER A 482 5.83 -2.34 4.15
C SER A 482 5.18 -1.03 3.69
N SER A 483 3.87 -0.88 3.92
CA SER A 483 3.08 0.20 3.33
C SER A 483 2.21 0.96 4.32
N LEU A 484 2.00 2.24 4.04
CA LEU A 484 1.00 3.10 4.66
C LEU A 484 0.04 3.63 3.60
N LEU A 485 -1.25 3.70 3.92
CA LEU A 485 -2.24 4.39 3.09
C LEU A 485 -2.87 5.54 3.88
N LEU A 486 -3.03 6.70 3.23
CA LEU A 486 -3.63 7.90 3.82
C LEU A 486 -4.73 8.48 2.92
N SER A 487 -5.81 8.98 3.52
CA SER A 487 -6.94 9.58 2.81
C SER A 487 -7.75 10.53 3.70
N GLN A 488 -8.57 11.39 3.08
CA GLN A 488 -9.66 12.11 3.74
C GLN A 488 -11.05 11.53 3.39
N ASP A 489 -11.09 10.51 2.54
CA ASP A 489 -12.28 9.78 2.13
C ASP A 489 -12.20 8.34 2.69
N PRO A 490 -13.08 7.97 3.65
CA PRO A 490 -13.03 6.67 4.32
C PRO A 490 -13.42 5.51 3.40
N ILE A 491 -14.23 5.77 2.38
CA ILE A 491 -14.69 4.73 1.46
C ILE A 491 -13.63 4.49 0.39
N ALA A 492 -12.99 5.55 -0.11
CA ALA A 492 -11.91 5.41 -1.08
C ALA A 492 -10.72 4.61 -0.50
N ILE A 493 -10.31 4.90 0.74
CA ILE A 493 -9.17 4.20 1.36
C ILE A 493 -9.46 2.73 1.67
N ASP A 494 -10.68 2.40 2.12
CA ASP A 494 -11.06 1.01 2.32
C ASP A 494 -11.23 0.28 0.97
N SER A 495 -11.69 0.96 -0.09
CA SER A 495 -11.73 0.40 -1.45
C SER A 495 -10.34 0.03 -1.96
N VAL A 496 -9.37 0.94 -1.80
CA VAL A 496 -7.98 0.70 -2.19
C VAL A 496 -7.34 -0.38 -1.33
N GLY A 497 -7.56 -0.35 -0.01
CA GLY A 497 -7.06 -1.37 0.90
C GLY A 497 -7.62 -2.76 0.58
N TYR A 498 -8.91 -2.84 0.23
CA TYR A 498 -9.55 -4.07 -0.22
C TYR A 498 -8.92 -4.60 -1.52
N ASP A 499 -8.76 -3.74 -2.52
CA ASP A 499 -8.12 -4.09 -3.79
C ASP A 499 -6.69 -4.66 -3.58
N PHE A 500 -5.90 -4.06 -2.69
CA PHE A 500 -4.59 -4.60 -2.31
C PHE A 500 -4.70 -5.97 -1.67
N ILE A 501 -5.58 -6.16 -0.69
CA ILE A 501 -5.78 -7.45 -0.02
C ILE A 501 -6.19 -8.52 -1.02
N CYS A 502 -7.15 -8.24 -1.90
CA CYS A 502 -7.63 -9.16 -2.92
C CYS A 502 -6.59 -9.52 -3.98
N SER A 503 -5.57 -8.67 -4.16
CA SER A 503 -4.45 -8.97 -5.05
C SER A 503 -3.40 -9.92 -4.47
N GLU A 504 -3.45 -10.25 -3.18
CA GLU A 504 -2.45 -11.07 -2.50
C GLU A 504 -3.00 -12.45 -2.12
N PRO A 505 -2.56 -13.54 -2.79
CA PRO A 505 -3.00 -14.90 -2.49
C PRO A 505 -2.83 -15.29 -1.03
N ASN A 506 -1.71 -14.94 -0.40
CA ASN A 506 -1.46 -15.30 1.00
C ASN A 506 -2.43 -14.62 1.98
N MET A 507 -3.11 -13.54 1.57
CA MET A 507 -4.11 -12.85 2.40
C MET A 507 -5.52 -13.42 2.27
N VAL A 508 -5.88 -13.97 1.11
CA VAL A 508 -7.26 -14.38 0.83
C VAL A 508 -7.45 -15.89 0.78
N GLN A 509 -6.40 -16.67 0.52
CA GLN A 509 -6.50 -18.11 0.34
C GLN A 509 -7.19 -18.78 1.54
N ASN A 510 -8.13 -19.70 1.30
CA ASN A 510 -8.85 -20.43 2.35
C ASN A 510 -9.61 -19.56 3.37
N ASN A 511 -9.84 -18.27 3.09
CA ASN A 511 -10.73 -17.43 3.91
C ASN A 511 -12.11 -17.34 3.22
N PRO A 512 -13.16 -17.96 3.78
CA PRO A 512 -14.47 -18.06 3.14
C PRO A 512 -15.18 -16.71 3.02
N CYS A 513 -14.74 -15.68 3.74
CA CYS A 513 -15.31 -14.35 3.57
C CYS A 513 -14.99 -13.74 2.21
N PHE A 514 -13.87 -14.12 1.56
CA PHE A 514 -13.52 -13.64 0.22
C PHE A 514 -14.30 -14.38 -0.87
N ASN A 515 -15.62 -14.23 -0.82
CA ASN A 515 -16.63 -14.87 -1.66
C ASN A 515 -17.10 -14.00 -2.84
N GLY A 516 -16.50 -12.81 -3.04
CA GLY A 516 -16.94 -11.82 -4.04
C GLY A 516 -17.95 -10.79 -3.55
N HIS A 517 -18.25 -10.75 -2.24
CA HIS A 517 -19.23 -9.84 -1.64
C HIS A 517 -18.68 -9.03 -0.44
N VAL A 518 -17.38 -9.08 -0.17
CA VAL A 518 -16.78 -8.41 1.00
C VAL A 518 -16.95 -6.90 0.96
N ASP A 519 -16.95 -6.31 -0.23
CA ASP A 519 -17.12 -4.89 -0.54
C ASP A 519 -18.58 -4.41 -0.49
N SER A 520 -19.54 -5.26 -0.13
CA SER A 520 -20.95 -4.85 0.03
C SER A 520 -21.13 -3.69 1.00
N PHE A 521 -20.34 -3.62 2.07
CA PHE A 521 -20.37 -2.48 2.99
C PHE A 521 -19.89 -1.17 2.36
N LEU A 522 -19.00 -1.24 1.36
CA LEU A 522 -18.53 -0.07 0.61
C LEU A 522 -19.62 0.46 -0.31
N HIS A 523 -20.38 -0.44 -0.94
CA HIS A 523 -21.55 -0.08 -1.74
C HIS A 523 -22.61 0.62 -0.88
N GLU A 524 -22.97 0.03 0.26
CA GLU A 524 -23.92 0.61 1.21
C GLU A 524 -23.49 2.00 1.71
N ALA A 525 -22.19 2.18 1.98
CA ALA A 525 -21.68 3.45 2.49
C ALA A 525 -21.52 4.51 1.38
N ALA A 526 -21.06 4.12 0.19
CA ALA A 526 -20.95 5.00 -0.97
C ALA A 526 -22.32 5.52 -1.42
N LEU A 527 -23.35 4.68 -1.32
CA LEU A 527 -24.73 4.98 -1.71
C LEU A 527 -25.65 5.14 -0.49
N ALA A 528 -25.16 5.62 0.64
CA ALA A 528 -25.94 5.64 1.89
C ALA A 528 -27.27 6.43 1.83
N ASP A 529 -27.44 7.32 0.85
CA ASP A 529 -28.72 7.98 0.56
C ASP A 529 -29.75 7.07 -0.15
N HIS A 530 -29.27 6.10 -0.94
CA HIS A 530 -30.05 5.10 -1.67
C HIS A 530 -29.33 3.74 -1.69
N PRO A 531 -29.12 3.11 -0.52
CA PRO A 531 -28.25 1.95 -0.43
C PRO A 531 -28.90 0.72 -1.11
N PRO A 532 -28.09 -0.20 -1.68
CA PRO A 532 -28.59 -1.45 -2.28
C PRO A 532 -29.55 -2.24 -1.40
N SER A 533 -29.37 -2.23 -0.07
CA SER A 533 -30.23 -2.90 0.90
C SER A 533 -31.62 -2.25 1.08
N GLY A 534 -31.79 -1.01 0.62
CA GLY A 534 -32.99 -0.21 0.84
C GLY A 534 -33.15 0.30 2.28
N VAL A 535 -32.18 0.08 3.16
CA VAL A 535 -32.20 0.60 4.53
C VAL A 535 -32.11 2.12 4.53
N ILE A 536 -32.79 2.77 5.47
CA ILE A 536 -32.61 4.20 5.75
C ILE A 536 -31.64 4.32 6.92
N TYR A 537 -30.42 4.76 6.64
CA TYR A 537 -29.43 5.00 7.68
C TYR A 537 -29.67 6.36 8.35
N ASP A 538 -29.98 6.32 9.65
CA ASP A 538 -30.15 7.47 10.57
C ASP A 538 -29.66 7.02 11.96
N PRO A 539 -28.32 7.00 12.19
CA PRO A 539 -27.73 6.42 13.39
C PRO A 539 -28.02 7.24 14.66
N GLU A 540 -28.37 8.51 14.53
CA GLU A 540 -28.79 9.42 15.61
C GLU A 540 -30.29 9.35 15.92
N GLN A 541 -31.12 8.84 15.00
CA GLN A 541 -32.59 8.91 15.05
C GLN A 541 -33.13 10.34 15.12
N ASP A 542 -32.45 11.29 14.47
CA ASP A 542 -32.85 12.70 14.44
C ASP A 542 -33.71 13.06 13.20
N GLY A 543 -33.95 12.09 12.32
CA GLY A 543 -34.71 12.24 11.09
C GLY A 543 -33.88 12.71 9.89
N VAL A 544 -32.58 12.94 10.06
CA VAL A 544 -31.66 13.30 8.98
C VAL A 544 -31.13 12.02 8.32
N LYS A 545 -31.57 11.78 7.09
CA LYS A 545 -31.08 10.66 6.30
C LYS A 545 -29.61 10.84 5.94
N MET A 546 -28.85 9.76 6.04
CA MET A 546 -27.46 9.73 5.63
C MET A 546 -27.31 10.03 4.13
N THR A 547 -26.16 10.61 3.78
CA THR A 547 -25.73 10.80 2.39
C THR A 547 -24.45 10.03 2.15
N SER A 548 -24.08 9.85 0.87
CA SER A 548 -22.82 9.23 0.46
C SER A 548 -21.64 9.57 1.38
N LEU A 549 -21.01 8.54 1.94
CA LEU A 549 -19.90 8.67 2.89
C LEU A 549 -18.52 8.81 2.23
N GLY A 550 -18.47 8.70 0.91
CA GLY A 550 -17.24 8.69 0.13
C GLY A 550 -17.47 8.02 -1.21
N VAL A 551 -16.39 7.78 -1.95
CA VAL A 551 -16.46 7.13 -3.27
C VAL A 551 -15.89 5.72 -3.24
N HIS A 552 -16.59 4.81 -3.92
CA HIS A 552 -16.18 3.42 -4.11
C HIS A 552 -16.01 3.12 -5.60
N GLU A 553 -14.93 2.43 -5.95
CA GLU A 553 -14.72 1.71 -7.21
C GLU A 553 -13.53 0.75 -7.04
N HIS A 554 -13.34 -0.11 -8.03
CA HIS A 554 -12.15 -0.96 -8.15
C HIS A 554 -11.21 -0.48 -9.25
N TRP A 555 -9.91 -0.72 -9.07
CA TRP A 555 -8.92 -0.40 -10.08
C TRP A 555 -9.07 -1.25 -11.35
N ASN A 556 -8.41 -0.86 -12.43
CA ASN A 556 -8.41 -1.62 -13.68
C ASN A 556 -7.69 -2.99 -13.61
N HIS A 557 -6.58 -3.07 -12.88
CA HIS A 557 -5.74 -4.26 -12.80
C HIS A 557 -4.71 -4.16 -11.65
N PRO A 558 -4.41 -5.24 -10.89
CA PRO A 558 -3.47 -5.21 -9.76
C PRO A 558 -2.05 -4.73 -10.08
N SER A 559 -1.57 -4.90 -11.31
CA SER A 559 -0.25 -4.41 -11.72
C SER A 559 -0.22 -2.92 -12.08
N LYS A 560 -1.36 -2.37 -12.53
CA LYS A 560 -1.47 -0.97 -12.96
C LYS A 560 -2.02 -0.07 -11.85
N ARG A 561 -2.97 -0.60 -11.06
CA ARG A 561 -3.62 0.05 -9.92
C ARG A 561 -4.21 1.42 -10.26
N GLN A 562 -4.83 1.54 -11.43
CA GLN A 562 -5.40 2.81 -11.89
C GLN A 562 -6.91 2.80 -11.69
N TYR A 563 -7.38 3.83 -11.00
CA TYR A 563 -8.79 4.15 -10.80
C TYR A 563 -9.28 5.15 -11.86
N SER A 564 -10.58 5.45 -11.87
CA SER A 564 -11.20 6.31 -12.87
C SER A 564 -10.58 7.72 -12.94
N ARG A 565 -10.17 8.32 -11.80
CA ARG A 565 -9.46 9.61 -11.82
C ARG A 565 -8.04 9.49 -12.35
N ASN A 566 -7.32 8.40 -12.02
CA ASN A 566 -5.98 8.15 -12.58
C ASN A 566 -6.02 8.05 -14.11
N LEU A 567 -7.14 7.56 -14.67
CA LEU A 567 -7.35 7.40 -16.10
C LEU A 567 -7.96 8.65 -16.77
N GLY A 568 -8.42 9.63 -15.99
CA GLY A 568 -9.15 10.79 -16.49
C GLY A 568 -10.53 10.46 -17.06
N THR A 569 -11.13 9.33 -16.65
CA THR A 569 -12.40 8.82 -17.19
C THR A 569 -13.59 9.01 -16.26
N GLY A 570 -13.37 9.43 -15.01
CA GLY A 570 -14.44 9.61 -14.03
C GLY A 570 -13.99 10.37 -12.78
N ASP A 571 -14.95 10.59 -11.89
CA ASP A 571 -14.79 11.35 -10.65
C ASP A 571 -14.62 10.46 -9.41
N GLY A 572 -14.06 9.27 -9.59
CA GLY A 572 -13.91 8.28 -8.54
C GLY A 572 -12.68 8.46 -7.64
N ILE A 573 -11.92 7.39 -7.48
CA ILE A 573 -10.70 7.32 -6.66
C ILE A 573 -9.50 7.82 -7.47
N GLU A 574 -8.58 8.52 -6.80
CA GLU A 574 -7.24 8.82 -7.31
C GLU A 574 -6.20 8.14 -6.39
N LEU A 575 -5.55 7.07 -6.86
CA LEU A 575 -4.42 6.48 -6.14
C LEU A 575 -3.12 7.21 -6.50
N VAL A 576 -2.40 7.71 -5.48
CA VAL A 576 -1.10 8.37 -5.64
C VAL A 576 -0.04 7.56 -4.90
N ALA A 577 0.90 6.99 -5.65
CA ALA A 577 2.04 6.29 -5.07
C ALA A 577 3.15 7.28 -4.66
N VAL A 578 3.67 7.14 -3.45
CA VAL A 578 4.92 7.78 -3.01
C VAL A 578 6.07 6.91 -3.51
N THR A 579 6.90 7.46 -4.39
CA THR A 579 8.14 6.81 -4.81
C THR A 579 9.24 7.28 -3.88
N ALA A 580 9.94 6.34 -3.23
CA ALA A 580 11.09 6.66 -2.40
C ALA A 580 12.08 7.49 -3.22
N VAL A 581 12.28 8.75 -2.82
CA VAL A 581 13.42 9.53 -3.27
C VAL A 581 14.57 9.04 -2.40
N ALA A 582 15.60 8.46 -3.03
CA ALA A 582 16.82 8.09 -2.33
C ALA A 582 17.31 9.32 -1.55
N THR A 583 17.29 9.24 -0.22
CA THR A 583 17.90 10.28 0.62
C THR A 583 19.40 10.20 0.42
N GLU A 584 19.98 11.27 -0.12
CA GLU A 584 21.45 11.45 -0.23
C GLU A 584 22.14 11.47 1.13
#